data_AF-A0A9X3C0N9-F1
#
_entry.id   AF-A0A9X3C0N9-F1
#
_cell.length_a   1.000
_cell.length_b   1.000
_cell.length_c   1.000
_cell.angle_alpha   90.00
_cell.angle_beta   90.00
_cell.angle_gamma   90.00
#
_symmetry.space_group_name_H-M   'P 1'
#
loop_
_entity.id
_entity.type
_entity.pdbx_description
1 polymer ?
#
loop_
_entity_poly.entity_id
_entity_poly.type
_entity_poly.pdbx_seq_one_letter_code
_entity_poly.pdbx_strand_id
1 'polypeptide(L)'
;MKKLLYLFTASLFALSSCSSDENDNSVDVANGILPKILKYTDIEDPLENAIYLSTYDGNKILSTKQNKGRTDYTYDGNFIVKKINYGTVGIFGKEVISDVTVYSYLNGKLVETSYAEGYSTDFPDGKYKRRTVFTYNADGTVKREIYTKNYGIEIEYKSNYIEVLTFANGNLVKTVETNSEINSVFTSTYEYDNKNNPLKNILGFSLLINHSEGEGAMSSVNNIVSYTASYNNNVVPNVYKREYVYDANGYPIKITLYKNDGTTNNRTNEYTY
;
A
#
# COMPACT_ATOMS: atom_id res chain seq x y z
N MET A 1 67.06 -5.95 56.13
CA MET A 1 66.36 -7.20 56.50
C MET A 1 65.02 -7.23 55.78
N LYS A 2 64.70 -8.36 55.12
CA LYS A 2 63.38 -8.92 54.73
C LYS A 2 62.38 -7.94 54.08
N LYS A 3 62.27 -7.92 52.74
CA LYS A 3 61.32 -8.70 51.90
C LYS A 3 59.85 -8.57 52.38
N LEU A 4 58.99 -7.94 51.57
CA LEU A 4 57.89 -8.63 50.91
C LEU A 4 57.28 -7.77 49.79
N LEU A 5 56.94 -8.47 48.72
CA LEU A 5 56.44 -8.00 47.43
C LEU A 5 54.92 -8.20 47.44
N TYR A 6 54.13 -7.19 47.10
CA TYR A 6 52.74 -7.39 46.67
C TYR A 6 52.44 -6.49 45.47
N LEU A 7 52.27 -7.16 44.33
CA LEU A 7 51.67 -6.62 43.12
C LEU A 7 50.31 -6.00 43.45
N PHE A 8 50.15 -4.71 43.15
CA PHE A 8 48.83 -4.12 42.93
C PHE A 8 48.64 -3.95 41.43
N THR A 9 47.90 -4.88 40.84
CA THR A 9 47.37 -4.79 39.49
C THR A 9 46.51 -3.54 39.35
N ALA A 10 46.96 -2.64 38.48
CA ALA A 10 46.21 -1.47 38.05
C ALA A 10 45.04 -1.92 37.16
N SER A 11 43.83 -2.00 37.74
CA SER A 11 42.60 -2.00 36.97
C SER A 11 42.35 -0.58 36.47
N LEU A 12 42.84 -0.29 35.26
CA LEU A 12 42.36 0.82 34.45
C LEU A 12 40.88 0.54 34.14
N PHE A 13 39.99 1.32 34.76
CA PHE A 13 38.66 1.54 34.22
C PHE A 13 38.83 2.24 32.87
N ALA A 14 38.87 1.47 31.79
CA ALA A 14 38.51 1.99 30.50
C ALA A 14 37.03 2.37 30.59
N LEU A 15 36.75 3.68 30.53
CA LEU A 15 35.44 4.18 30.16
C LEU A 15 35.18 3.69 28.74
N SER A 16 34.60 2.50 28.59
CA SER A 16 33.86 2.16 27.38
C SER A 16 32.68 3.11 27.35
N SER A 17 32.86 4.24 26.65
CA SER A 17 31.75 5.02 26.15
C SER A 17 30.92 4.05 25.31
N CYS A 18 29.85 3.54 25.90
CA CYS A 18 28.72 3.04 25.15
C CYS A 18 28.30 4.20 24.24
N SER A 19 28.80 4.17 23.00
CA SER A 19 28.03 4.65 21.87
C SER A 19 26.68 4.00 22.04
N SER A 20 25.68 4.80 22.42
CA SER A 20 24.31 4.41 22.21
C SER A 20 24.23 4.08 20.73
N ASP A 21 24.09 2.78 20.43
CA ASP A 21 23.56 2.32 19.15
C ASP A 21 22.13 2.86 19.08
N GLU A 22 22.01 4.16 18.79
CA GLU A 22 20.83 4.67 18.14
C GLU A 22 20.81 3.95 16.81
N ASN A 23 19.83 3.06 16.64
CA ASN A 23 19.46 2.50 15.37
C ASN A 23 19.19 3.66 14.41
N ASP A 24 20.24 4.10 13.75
CA ASP A 24 20.18 5.08 12.69
C ASP A 24 19.52 4.38 11.52
N ASN A 25 18.18 4.40 11.54
CA ASN A 25 17.35 4.10 10.38
C ASN A 25 17.45 5.25 9.35
N SER A 26 18.61 5.93 9.26
CA SER A 26 18.94 6.79 8.14
C SER A 26 19.16 5.91 6.91
N VAL A 27 18.05 5.52 6.30
CA VAL A 27 18.06 5.17 4.88
C VAL A 27 18.56 6.42 4.17
N ASP A 28 19.78 6.34 3.66
CA ASP A 28 20.41 7.33 2.81
C ASP A 28 19.36 7.77 1.77
N VAL A 29 18.90 9.02 1.87
CA VAL A 29 17.81 9.55 1.02
C VAL A 29 18.42 9.82 -0.36
N ALA A 30 18.64 8.76 -1.13
CA ALA A 30 18.69 8.88 -2.56
C ALA A 30 17.34 9.50 -2.98
N ASN A 31 17.36 10.75 -3.46
CA ASN A 31 16.21 11.41 -4.05
C ASN A 31 15.69 10.51 -5.19
N GLY A 32 14.66 9.74 -4.90
CA GLY A 32 14.09 8.80 -5.85
C GLY A 32 13.40 9.57 -6.97
N ILE A 33 13.25 8.94 -8.14
CA ILE A 33 12.35 9.47 -9.17
C ILE A 33 10.92 9.24 -8.67
N LEU A 34 10.14 10.31 -8.54
CA LEU A 34 8.79 10.31 -7.95
C LEU A 34 7.78 10.90 -8.93
N PRO A 35 6.61 10.28 -9.14
CA PRO A 35 5.63 10.79 -10.07
C PRO A 35 4.97 12.05 -9.50
N LYS A 36 5.09 13.18 -10.19
CA LYS A 36 4.46 14.45 -9.79
C LYS A 36 3.05 14.59 -10.35
N ILE A 37 2.84 14.12 -11.56
CA ILE A 37 1.56 14.20 -12.26
C ILE A 37 1.18 12.82 -12.77
N LEU A 38 -0.06 12.41 -12.51
CA LEU A 38 -0.70 11.28 -13.16
C LEU A 38 -1.93 11.81 -13.90
N LYS A 39 -1.96 11.62 -15.22
CA LYS A 39 -3.17 11.82 -16.02
C LYS A 39 -3.84 10.48 -16.24
N TYR A 40 -5.06 10.37 -15.73
CA TYR A 40 -5.95 9.24 -15.91
C TYR A 40 -6.90 9.52 -17.07
N THR A 41 -7.06 8.55 -17.96
CA THR A 41 -8.02 8.62 -19.07
C THR A 41 -8.82 7.33 -19.14
N ASP A 42 -10.11 7.44 -18.88
CA ASP A 42 -11.09 6.38 -19.15
C ASP A 42 -11.56 6.49 -20.61
N ILE A 43 -11.60 5.36 -21.30
CA ILE A 43 -11.96 5.34 -22.72
C ILE A 43 -13.48 5.38 -22.90
N GLU A 44 -14.24 4.82 -21.97
CA GLU A 44 -15.70 4.72 -22.08
C GLU A 44 -16.41 5.85 -21.35
N ASP A 45 -15.80 6.39 -20.29
CA ASP A 45 -16.36 7.51 -19.53
C ASP A 45 -15.40 8.71 -19.40
N PRO A 46 -15.37 9.61 -20.40
CA PRO A 46 -14.53 10.80 -20.33
C PRO A 46 -14.80 11.73 -19.13
N LEU A 47 -15.94 11.62 -18.44
CA LEU A 47 -16.25 12.41 -17.24
C LEU A 47 -15.45 11.97 -16.02
N GLU A 48 -14.92 10.75 -16.04
CA GLU A 48 -14.03 10.19 -15.02
C GLU A 48 -12.55 10.53 -15.26
N ASN A 49 -12.23 11.20 -16.38
CA ASN A 49 -10.88 11.67 -16.66
C ASN A 49 -10.40 12.62 -15.56
N ALA A 50 -9.18 12.38 -15.06
CA ALA A 50 -8.64 13.11 -13.93
C ALA A 50 -7.15 13.39 -14.12
N ILE A 51 -6.71 14.50 -13.53
CA ILE A 51 -5.30 14.81 -13.35
C ILE A 51 -5.04 14.83 -11.85
N TYR A 52 -4.12 14.00 -11.42
CA TYR A 52 -3.65 13.88 -10.06
C TYR A 52 -2.32 14.60 -9.92
N LEU A 53 -2.23 15.49 -8.94
CA LEU A 53 -1.03 16.26 -8.61
C LEU A 53 -0.53 15.83 -7.24
N SER A 54 0.68 15.27 -7.20
CA SER A 54 1.29 14.81 -5.95
C SER A 54 2.28 15.83 -5.40
N THR A 55 2.28 15.97 -4.08
CA THR A 55 3.24 16.81 -3.33
C THR A 55 4.05 15.95 -2.39
N TYR A 56 5.31 16.32 -2.19
CA TYR A 56 6.28 15.49 -1.49
C TYR A 56 7.13 16.30 -0.49
N ASP A 57 7.59 15.63 0.56
CA ASP A 57 8.69 16.03 1.42
C ASP A 57 9.78 14.94 1.33
N GLY A 58 10.84 15.22 0.55
CA GLY A 58 11.76 14.19 0.08
C GLY A 58 11.02 13.07 -0.65
N ASN A 59 11.19 11.82 -0.21
CA ASN A 59 10.49 10.65 -0.75
C ASN A 59 9.15 10.34 -0.07
N LYS A 60 8.69 11.18 0.88
CA LYS A 60 7.37 11.03 1.52
C LYS A 60 6.33 11.76 0.70
N ILE A 61 5.32 11.05 0.19
CA ILE A 61 4.16 11.72 -0.42
C ILE A 61 3.32 12.36 0.68
N LEU A 62 3.07 13.67 0.60
CA LEU A 62 2.24 14.40 1.55
C LEU A 62 0.78 14.34 1.15
N SER A 63 0.50 14.61 -0.13
CA SER A 63 -0.85 14.56 -0.66
C SER A 63 -0.89 14.30 -2.16
N THR A 64 -2.04 13.83 -2.63
CA THR A 64 -2.42 13.77 -4.05
C THR A 64 -3.74 14.50 -4.24
N LYS A 65 -3.77 15.52 -5.09
CA LYS A 65 -4.98 16.32 -5.36
C LYS A 65 -5.51 16.06 -6.77
N GLN A 66 -6.84 15.99 -6.89
CA GLN A 66 -7.55 16.02 -8.17
C GLN A 66 -8.70 17.04 -8.14
N ASN A 67 -9.45 17.16 -9.24
CA ASN A 67 -10.51 18.17 -9.36
C ASN A 67 -11.63 18.03 -8.31
N LYS A 68 -11.98 16.80 -7.93
CA LYS A 68 -13.12 16.49 -7.02
C LYS A 68 -12.70 15.99 -5.64
N GLY A 69 -11.42 16.13 -5.28
CA GLY A 69 -10.93 15.58 -4.02
C GLY A 69 -9.42 15.63 -3.83
N ARG A 70 -9.00 15.17 -2.65
CA ARG A 70 -7.59 15.08 -2.25
C ARG A 70 -7.39 13.87 -1.35
N THR A 71 -6.19 13.31 -1.37
CA THR A 71 -5.74 12.31 -0.40
C THR A 71 -4.55 12.88 0.35
N ASP A 72 -4.59 12.83 1.68
CA ASP A 72 -3.49 13.24 2.55
C ASP A 72 -2.89 12.04 3.27
N TYR A 73 -1.57 12.05 3.47
CA TYR A 73 -0.82 10.99 4.14
C TYR A 73 -0.10 11.54 5.37
N THR A 74 -0.11 10.76 6.46
CA THR A 74 0.63 11.06 7.69
C THR A 74 1.65 9.96 7.96
N TYR A 75 2.83 10.35 8.41
CA TYR A 75 3.96 9.46 8.64
C TYR A 75 4.37 9.42 10.11
N ASP A 76 4.88 8.27 10.52
CA ASP A 76 5.77 8.10 11.67
C ASP A 76 7.09 7.54 11.13
N GLY A 77 8.17 8.33 11.20
CA GLY A 77 9.41 8.02 10.48
C GLY A 77 9.16 7.80 8.99
N ASN A 78 9.44 6.58 8.50
CA ASN A 78 9.25 6.15 7.11
C ASN A 78 7.94 5.35 6.90
N PHE A 79 7.12 5.19 7.93
CA PHE A 79 5.86 4.43 7.88
C PHE A 79 4.68 5.37 7.67
N ILE A 80 3.81 5.05 6.71
CA ILE A 80 2.52 5.74 6.58
C ILE A 80 1.59 5.21 7.66
N VAL A 81 1.20 6.05 8.60
CA VAL A 81 0.31 5.67 9.72
C VAL A 81 -1.13 6.11 9.50
N LYS A 82 -1.37 7.05 8.57
CA LYS A 82 -2.73 7.52 8.25
C LYS A 82 -2.85 7.96 6.80
N LYS A 83 -4.00 7.66 6.20
CA LYS A 83 -4.47 8.18 4.92
C LYS A 83 -5.86 8.77 5.11
N ILE A 84 -6.10 9.98 4.62
CA ILE A 84 -7.42 10.62 4.63
C ILE A 84 -7.79 10.96 3.19
N ASN A 85 -8.94 10.49 2.73
CA ASN A 85 -9.50 10.86 1.45
C ASN A 85 -10.59 11.92 1.66
N TYR A 86 -10.57 12.95 0.83
CA TYR A 86 -11.52 14.04 0.80
C TYR A 86 -12.26 14.02 -0.53
N GLY A 87 -13.59 14.13 -0.47
CA GLY A 87 -14.43 14.49 -1.61
C GLY A 87 -14.82 15.96 -1.54
N THR A 88 -15.43 16.48 -2.61
CA THR A 88 -16.00 17.83 -2.62
C THR A 88 -17.52 17.78 -2.70
N VAL A 89 -18.22 18.57 -1.87
CA VAL A 89 -19.68 18.69 -1.88
C VAL A 89 -20.16 20.12 -2.07
N GLY A 90 -21.33 20.25 -2.70
CA GLY A 90 -22.01 21.52 -2.94
C GLY A 90 -21.37 22.38 -4.04
N ILE A 91 -22.05 23.49 -4.37
CA ILE A 91 -21.68 24.40 -5.47
C ILE A 91 -20.31 25.06 -5.25
N PHE A 92 -19.90 25.22 -3.99
CA PHE A 92 -18.63 25.84 -3.62
C PHE A 92 -17.47 24.85 -3.46
N GLY A 93 -17.69 23.55 -3.71
CA GLY A 93 -16.63 22.54 -3.68
C GLY A 93 -15.97 22.35 -2.31
N LYS A 94 -16.74 22.44 -1.22
CA LYS A 94 -16.19 22.28 0.14
C LYS A 94 -15.64 20.86 0.31
N GLU A 95 -14.40 20.75 0.77
CA GLU A 95 -13.79 19.45 1.10
C GLU A 95 -14.52 18.82 2.30
N VAL A 96 -14.87 17.55 2.17
CA VAL A 96 -15.43 16.71 3.22
C VAL A 96 -14.68 15.39 3.26
N ILE A 97 -14.46 14.85 4.45
CA ILE A 97 -13.81 13.55 4.62
C ILE A 97 -14.73 12.49 4.01
N SER A 98 -14.20 11.78 3.02
CA SER A 98 -14.84 10.60 2.45
C SER A 98 -14.59 9.40 3.36
N ASP A 99 -13.31 9.12 3.60
CA ASP A 99 -12.86 7.99 4.39
C ASP A 99 -11.47 8.24 4.99
N VAL A 100 -11.18 7.47 6.03
CA VAL A 100 -9.89 7.48 6.74
C VAL A 100 -9.41 6.04 6.86
N THR A 101 -8.14 5.80 6.57
CA THR A 101 -7.43 4.57 6.91
C THR A 101 -6.30 4.87 7.88
N VAL A 102 -6.22 4.11 8.96
CA VAL A 102 -5.11 4.11 9.92
C VAL A 102 -4.36 2.78 9.78
N TYR A 103 -3.04 2.83 9.83
CA TYR A 103 -2.16 1.69 9.63
C TYR A 103 -1.33 1.44 10.90
N SER A 104 -1.30 0.19 11.34
CA SER A 104 -0.55 -0.25 12.52
C SER A 104 0.54 -1.23 12.12
N TYR A 105 1.73 -1.03 12.68
CA TYR A 105 2.91 -1.82 12.35
C TYR A 105 3.47 -2.52 13.58
N LEU A 106 4.06 -3.69 13.36
CA LEU A 106 4.85 -4.41 14.35
C LEU A 106 6.10 -4.95 13.66
N ASN A 107 7.28 -4.66 14.22
CA ASN A 107 8.56 -5.09 13.66
C ASN A 107 8.73 -4.72 12.17
N GLY A 108 8.30 -3.50 11.81
CA GLY A 108 8.38 -2.98 10.44
C GLY A 108 7.38 -3.58 9.44
N LYS A 109 6.44 -4.42 9.89
CA LYS A 109 5.42 -5.06 9.05
C LYS A 109 4.04 -4.53 9.37
N LEU A 110 3.20 -4.35 8.35
CA LEU A 110 1.79 -3.96 8.52
C LEU A 110 1.03 -5.12 9.16
N VAL A 111 0.48 -4.92 10.35
CA VAL A 111 -0.27 -5.96 11.08
C VAL A 111 -1.76 -5.66 11.16
N GLU A 112 -2.15 -4.40 11.03
CA GLU A 112 -3.56 -4.01 11.04
C GLU A 112 -3.81 -2.74 10.22
N THR A 113 -5.00 -2.66 9.63
CA THR A 113 -5.58 -1.39 9.20
C THR A 113 -6.97 -1.19 9.78
N SER A 114 -7.27 0.04 10.19
CA SER A 114 -8.63 0.47 10.52
C SER A 114 -9.13 1.44 9.47
N TYR A 115 -10.30 1.18 8.90
CA TYR A 115 -10.98 1.97 7.88
C TYR A 115 -12.30 2.50 8.43
N ALA A 116 -12.60 3.77 8.16
CA ALA A 116 -13.87 4.39 8.50
C ALA A 116 -14.34 5.29 7.36
N GLU A 117 -15.64 5.27 7.06
CA GLU A 117 -16.29 6.09 6.02
C GLU A 117 -17.68 6.59 6.45
N GLY A 118 -18.28 7.44 5.62
CA GLY A 118 -19.62 7.98 5.89
C GLY A 118 -19.62 9.03 6.99
N TYR A 119 -18.62 9.92 6.97
CA TYR A 119 -18.50 11.03 7.90
C TYR A 119 -19.63 12.04 7.70
N SER A 120 -20.21 12.48 8.82
CA SER A 120 -21.22 13.54 8.85
C SER A 120 -21.22 14.22 10.22
N THR A 121 -22.08 15.21 10.43
CA THR A 121 -22.31 15.80 11.75
C THR A 121 -22.79 14.78 12.78
N ASP A 122 -23.58 13.80 12.34
CA ASP A 122 -24.12 12.73 13.20
C ASP A 122 -23.09 11.60 13.41
N PHE A 123 -22.13 11.47 12.49
CA PHE A 123 -21.09 10.43 12.49
C PHE A 123 -19.69 11.05 12.36
N PRO A 124 -19.21 11.80 13.38
CA PRO A 124 -17.90 12.47 13.31
C PRO A 124 -16.72 11.48 13.22
N ASP A 125 -16.91 10.23 13.67
CA ASP A 125 -15.89 9.17 13.63
C ASP A 125 -16.12 8.14 12.50
N GLY A 126 -16.97 8.48 11.53
CA GLY A 126 -17.40 7.59 10.45
C GLY A 126 -18.51 6.61 10.88
N LYS A 127 -19.47 6.42 9.99
CA LYS A 127 -20.64 5.55 10.18
C LYS A 127 -20.30 4.08 10.04
N TYR A 128 -19.49 3.74 9.03
CA TYR A 128 -19.12 2.35 8.72
C TYR A 128 -17.66 2.14 9.04
N LYS A 129 -17.36 1.06 9.78
CA LYS A 129 -16.00 0.76 10.24
C LYS A 129 -15.60 -0.65 9.86
N ARG A 130 -14.37 -0.79 9.37
CA ARG A 130 -13.77 -2.06 9.00
C ARG A 130 -12.36 -2.14 9.57
N ARG A 131 -12.00 -3.29 10.12
CA ARG A 131 -10.65 -3.61 10.56
C ARG A 131 -10.13 -4.77 9.71
N THR A 132 -8.86 -4.72 9.36
CA THR A 132 -8.20 -5.79 8.60
C THR A 132 -6.94 -6.18 9.33
N VAL A 133 -6.78 -7.47 9.62
CA VAL A 133 -5.64 -8.03 10.35
C VAL A 133 -4.77 -8.84 9.39
N PHE A 134 -3.45 -8.67 9.50
CA PHE A 134 -2.45 -9.36 8.69
C PHE A 134 -1.62 -10.28 9.58
N THR A 135 -1.62 -11.58 9.25
CA THR A 135 -0.80 -12.59 9.91
C THR A 135 0.26 -13.11 8.95
N TYR A 136 1.53 -12.94 9.29
CA TYR A 136 2.65 -13.43 8.49
C TYR A 136 2.96 -14.88 8.87
N ASN A 137 2.86 -15.78 7.90
CA ASN A 137 3.07 -17.21 8.09
C ASN A 137 4.55 -17.59 7.90
N ALA A 138 4.94 -18.75 8.45
CA ALA A 138 6.31 -19.26 8.33
C ALA A 138 6.70 -19.64 6.90
N ASP A 139 5.71 -19.94 6.04
CA ASP A 139 5.91 -20.24 4.61
C ASP A 139 6.10 -18.98 3.74
N GLY A 140 6.13 -17.79 4.34
CA GLY A 140 6.30 -16.51 3.66
C GLY A 140 5.00 -15.90 3.11
N THR A 141 3.86 -16.57 3.25
CA THR A 141 2.55 -16.00 2.89
C THR A 141 2.02 -15.05 3.97
N VAL A 142 1.06 -14.20 3.60
CA VAL A 142 0.35 -13.32 4.54
C VAL A 142 -1.14 -13.64 4.49
N LYS A 143 -1.71 -14.02 5.63
CA LYS A 143 -3.17 -14.17 5.78
C LYS A 143 -3.79 -12.83 6.14
N ARG A 144 -4.88 -12.47 5.45
CA ARG A 144 -5.67 -11.27 5.65
C ARG A 144 -7.07 -11.65 6.12
N GLU A 145 -7.49 -11.08 7.24
CA GLU A 145 -8.81 -11.31 7.85
C GLU A 145 -9.54 -9.97 8.01
N ILE A 146 -10.80 -9.91 7.58
CA ILE A 146 -11.61 -8.70 7.64
C ILE A 146 -12.63 -8.82 8.76
N TYR A 147 -12.79 -7.72 9.49
CA TYR A 147 -13.77 -7.56 10.54
C TYR A 147 -14.57 -6.29 10.28
N THR A 148 -15.89 -6.34 10.42
CA THR A 148 -16.78 -5.20 10.18
C THR A 148 -17.59 -4.89 11.42
N LYS A 149 -17.89 -3.61 11.59
CA LYS A 149 -18.75 -3.12 12.66
C LYS A 149 -19.87 -2.29 12.04
N ASN A 150 -21.10 -2.77 12.22
CA ASN A 150 -22.29 -2.07 11.75
C ASN A 150 -22.60 -0.88 12.67
N TYR A 151 -23.18 0.18 12.09
CA TYR A 151 -23.59 1.35 12.84
C TYR A 151 -24.57 1.01 13.96
N GLY A 152 -24.38 1.58 15.14
CA GLY A 152 -25.22 1.36 16.33
C GLY A 152 -25.01 0.02 17.04
N ILE A 153 -24.14 -0.86 16.51
CA ILE A 153 -23.79 -2.13 17.11
C ILE A 153 -22.33 -2.07 17.56
N GLU A 154 -22.07 -2.27 18.85
CA GLU A 154 -20.71 -2.22 19.37
C GLU A 154 -19.87 -3.45 19.03
N ILE A 155 -20.53 -4.55 18.71
CA ILE A 155 -19.95 -5.86 18.39
C ILE A 155 -19.36 -5.85 16.98
N GLU A 156 -18.19 -6.46 16.86
CA GLU A 156 -17.48 -6.67 15.61
C GLU A 156 -17.78 -8.07 15.05
N TYR A 157 -17.99 -8.16 13.74
CA TYR A 157 -18.25 -9.41 13.03
C TYR A 157 -17.07 -9.78 12.14
N LYS A 158 -16.58 -11.01 12.26
CA LYS A 158 -15.58 -11.54 11.35
C LYS A 158 -16.23 -11.89 10.02
N SER A 159 -15.62 -11.45 8.92
CA SER A 159 -16.03 -11.82 7.57
C SER A 159 -15.82 -13.31 7.32
N ASN A 160 -16.70 -13.92 6.50
CA ASN A 160 -16.52 -15.29 5.99
C ASN A 160 -15.42 -15.38 4.92
N TYR A 161 -14.89 -14.24 4.50
CA TYR A 161 -13.77 -14.12 3.57
C TYR A 161 -12.43 -14.13 4.29
N ILE A 162 -11.53 -15.00 3.84
CA ILE A 162 -10.11 -15.00 4.21
C ILE A 162 -9.31 -14.93 2.93
N GLU A 163 -8.31 -14.05 2.88
CA GLU A 163 -7.42 -13.93 1.74
C GLU A 163 -5.99 -14.31 2.14
N VAL A 164 -5.31 -15.07 1.28
CA VAL A 164 -3.89 -15.41 1.43
C VAL A 164 -3.13 -14.73 0.31
N LEU A 165 -2.15 -13.92 0.69
CA LEU A 165 -1.27 -13.17 -0.19
C LEU A 165 0.08 -13.90 -0.29
N THR A 166 0.57 -14.13 -1.51
CA THR A 166 1.90 -14.71 -1.75
C THR A 166 2.78 -13.69 -2.46
N PHE A 167 3.97 -13.46 -1.92
CA PHE A 167 4.93 -12.51 -2.45
C PHE A 167 6.18 -13.20 -2.97
N ALA A 168 6.75 -12.66 -4.04
CA ALA A 168 8.07 -13.04 -4.54
C ALA A 168 8.81 -11.81 -5.04
N ASN A 169 10.09 -11.68 -4.71
CA ASN A 169 10.95 -10.58 -5.16
C ASN A 169 10.36 -9.17 -4.91
N GLY A 170 9.64 -8.98 -3.79
CA GLY A 170 9.00 -7.70 -3.46
C GLY A 170 7.70 -7.40 -4.23
N ASN A 171 7.13 -8.38 -4.92
CA ASN A 171 5.89 -8.26 -5.69
C ASN A 171 4.81 -9.23 -5.18
N LEU A 172 3.55 -8.82 -5.17
CA LEU A 172 2.41 -9.71 -4.91
C LEU A 172 2.16 -10.58 -6.15
N VAL A 173 2.51 -11.87 -6.09
CA VAL A 173 2.42 -12.78 -7.24
C VAL A 173 1.14 -13.61 -7.25
N LYS A 174 0.48 -13.77 -6.10
CA LYS A 174 -0.77 -14.52 -6.01
C LYS A 174 -1.65 -14.04 -4.86
N THR A 175 -2.95 -14.01 -5.10
CA THR A 175 -3.98 -13.95 -4.05
C THR A 175 -4.89 -15.16 -4.15
N VAL A 176 -5.30 -15.68 -3.00
CA VAL A 176 -6.33 -16.71 -2.88
C VAL A 176 -7.32 -16.24 -1.83
N GLU A 177 -8.52 -15.87 -2.26
CA GLU A 177 -9.63 -15.52 -1.38
C GLU A 177 -10.58 -16.72 -1.26
N THR A 178 -10.93 -17.10 -0.04
CA THR A 178 -11.88 -18.18 0.24
C THR A 178 -13.06 -17.62 1.01
N ASN A 179 -14.28 -17.92 0.55
CA ASN A 179 -15.51 -17.70 1.30
C ASN A 179 -16.01 -19.04 1.83
N SER A 180 -15.94 -19.22 3.16
CA SER A 180 -16.33 -20.47 3.83
C SER A 180 -17.83 -20.73 3.86
N GLU A 181 -18.67 -19.72 3.67
CA GLU A 181 -20.13 -19.86 3.72
C GLU A 181 -20.69 -20.51 2.45
N ILE A 182 -20.13 -20.14 1.29
CA ILE A 182 -20.57 -20.62 -0.02
C ILE A 182 -19.56 -21.55 -0.69
N ASN A 183 -18.48 -21.93 0.00
CA ASN A 183 -17.38 -22.76 -0.53
C ASN A 183 -16.81 -22.23 -1.86
N SER A 184 -16.70 -20.90 -1.96
CA SER A 184 -16.16 -20.23 -3.14
C SER A 184 -14.68 -19.92 -2.93
N VAL A 185 -13.87 -20.11 -3.97
CA VAL A 185 -12.46 -19.74 -3.98
C VAL A 185 -12.20 -18.87 -5.19
N PHE A 186 -11.75 -17.65 -4.96
CA PHE A 186 -11.25 -16.75 -5.98
C PHE A 186 -9.72 -16.76 -5.96
N THR A 187 -9.10 -16.85 -7.13
CA THR A 187 -7.64 -16.82 -7.27
C THR A 187 -7.25 -15.78 -8.30
N SER A 188 -6.27 -14.95 -7.97
CA SER A 188 -5.57 -14.10 -8.93
C SER A 188 -4.07 -14.40 -8.95
N THR A 189 -3.48 -14.46 -10.14
CA THR A 189 -2.03 -14.68 -10.33
C THR A 189 -1.47 -13.59 -11.22
N TYR A 190 -0.35 -12.99 -10.81
CA TYR A 190 0.20 -11.76 -11.40
C TYR A 190 1.59 -12.01 -11.99
N GLU A 191 1.78 -11.51 -13.21
CA GLU A 191 3.05 -11.52 -13.91
C GLU A 191 3.63 -10.12 -13.97
N TYR A 192 4.96 -10.01 -13.84
CA TYR A 192 5.67 -8.74 -13.73
C TYR A 192 6.75 -8.59 -14.79
N ASP A 193 7.02 -7.35 -15.16
CA ASP A 193 8.26 -6.99 -15.85
C ASP A 193 9.46 -6.90 -14.88
N ASN A 194 10.61 -6.48 -15.39
CA ASN A 194 11.79 -6.16 -14.60
C ASN A 194 12.04 -4.64 -14.47
N LYS A 195 11.04 -3.81 -14.73
CA LYS A 195 11.13 -2.34 -14.75
C LYS A 195 10.58 -1.75 -13.46
N ASN A 196 10.80 -0.45 -13.27
CA ASN A 196 10.46 0.22 -12.02
C ASN A 196 8.95 0.48 -11.96
N ASN A 197 8.32 0.10 -10.85
CA ASN A 197 6.98 0.58 -10.53
C ASN A 197 7.00 2.10 -10.29
N PRO A 198 6.03 2.88 -10.81
CA PRO A 198 6.01 4.34 -10.63
C PRO A 198 6.00 4.78 -9.17
N LEU A 199 5.50 3.95 -8.25
CA LEU A 199 5.34 4.27 -6.84
C LEU A 199 6.44 3.68 -5.95
N LYS A 200 7.40 2.91 -6.50
CA LYS A 200 8.39 2.13 -5.71
C LYS A 200 9.25 2.97 -4.76
N ASN A 201 9.48 4.24 -5.08
CA ASN A 201 10.36 5.13 -4.31
C ASN A 201 9.59 5.93 -3.26
N ILE A 202 8.27 5.85 -3.23
CA ILE A 202 7.47 6.54 -2.22
C ILE A 202 7.61 5.77 -0.91
N LEU A 203 8.11 6.44 0.14
CA LEU A 203 8.34 5.81 1.43
C LEU A 203 7.03 5.26 2.02
N GLY A 204 7.11 4.06 2.60
CA GLY A 204 5.97 3.38 3.21
C GLY A 204 5.04 2.65 2.24
N PHE A 205 4.99 2.99 0.95
CA PHE A 205 4.06 2.37 -0.01
C PHE A 205 4.29 0.86 -0.18
N SER A 206 5.55 0.41 -0.12
CA SER A 206 5.92 -1.01 -0.16
C SER A 206 5.33 -1.85 0.99
N LEU A 207 4.91 -1.22 2.09
CA LEU A 207 4.32 -1.90 3.25
C LEU A 207 2.80 -1.98 3.19
N LEU A 208 2.16 -1.20 2.30
CA LEU A 208 0.72 -1.09 2.19
C LEU A 208 0.16 -2.23 1.32
N ILE A 209 0.09 -3.43 1.92
CA ILE A 209 -0.35 -4.67 1.25
C ILE A 209 -1.88 -4.88 1.23
N ASN A 210 -2.68 -3.94 1.75
CA ASN A 210 -4.14 -4.03 1.84
C ASN A 210 -4.89 -3.61 0.55
N HIS A 211 -4.26 -3.75 -0.61
CA HIS A 211 -4.82 -3.32 -1.90
C HIS A 211 -4.90 -4.52 -2.85
N SER A 212 -6.07 -5.17 -2.92
CA SER A 212 -6.34 -6.18 -3.94
C SER A 212 -7.42 -5.72 -4.92
N GLU A 213 -7.22 -6.18 -6.16
CA GLU A 213 -7.99 -6.04 -7.40
C GLU A 213 -7.88 -4.72 -8.20
N GLY A 214 -7.48 -4.86 -9.47
CA GLY A 214 -7.64 -3.87 -10.55
C GLY A 214 -6.66 -2.68 -10.59
N GLU A 215 -6.32 -2.12 -9.44
CA GLU A 215 -5.41 -0.96 -9.32
C GLU A 215 -3.97 -1.36 -9.01
N GLY A 216 -3.71 -2.67 -9.09
CA GLY A 216 -2.57 -3.35 -8.50
C GLY A 216 -1.21 -2.68 -8.69
N ALA A 217 -0.41 -2.82 -7.62
CA ALA A 217 1.03 -2.67 -7.52
C ALA A 217 1.53 -1.50 -6.64
N MET A 218 0.71 -0.89 -5.78
CA MET A 218 1.19 0.18 -4.88
C MET A 218 2.37 -0.28 -4.00
N SER A 219 2.33 -1.51 -3.52
CA SER A 219 3.40 -2.12 -2.73
C SER A 219 4.46 -2.86 -3.55
N SER A 220 4.24 -3.05 -4.85
CA SER A 220 5.11 -3.86 -5.71
C SER A 220 6.30 -3.05 -6.21
N VAL A 221 7.44 -3.72 -6.36
CA VAL A 221 8.68 -3.10 -6.87
C VAL A 221 8.72 -3.02 -8.41
N ASN A 222 7.98 -3.90 -9.10
CA ASN A 222 7.87 -3.98 -10.56
C ASN A 222 6.45 -3.71 -11.06
N ASN A 223 6.28 -3.62 -12.38
CA ASN A 223 4.97 -3.40 -13.00
C ASN A 223 4.31 -4.72 -13.39
N ILE A 224 3.02 -4.85 -13.07
CA ILE A 224 2.21 -5.99 -13.51
C ILE A 224 2.02 -5.89 -15.03
N VAL A 225 2.47 -6.87 -15.81
CA VAL A 225 2.24 -6.93 -17.27
C VAL A 225 0.95 -7.66 -17.62
N SER A 226 0.56 -8.63 -16.80
CA SER A 226 -0.71 -9.32 -16.91
C SER A 226 -1.10 -9.95 -15.58
N TYR A 227 -2.39 -10.25 -15.44
CA TYR A 227 -2.86 -11.16 -14.40
C TYR A 227 -4.08 -11.93 -14.86
N THR A 228 -4.22 -13.13 -14.31
CA THR A 228 -5.43 -13.96 -14.47
C THR A 228 -6.22 -13.93 -13.18
N ALA A 229 -7.54 -13.98 -13.31
CA ALA A 229 -8.46 -13.98 -12.17
C ALA A 229 -9.64 -14.90 -12.43
N SER A 230 -9.97 -15.77 -11.48
CA SER A 230 -11.06 -16.73 -11.62
C SER A 230 -11.59 -17.24 -10.30
N TYR A 231 -12.88 -17.52 -10.27
CA TYR A 231 -13.48 -18.38 -9.26
C TYR A 231 -13.24 -19.87 -9.60
N ASN A 232 -13.27 -20.73 -8.59
CA ASN A 232 -13.12 -22.18 -8.72
C ASN A 232 -14.14 -22.85 -9.65
N ASN A 233 -15.29 -22.24 -9.88
CA ASN A 233 -16.32 -22.73 -10.81
C ASN A 233 -16.21 -22.14 -12.24
N ASN A 234 -15.23 -21.26 -12.50
CA ASN A 234 -15.04 -20.68 -13.82
C ASN A 234 -14.32 -21.66 -14.74
N VAL A 235 -14.85 -21.87 -15.95
CA VAL A 235 -14.20 -22.67 -17.00
C VAL A 235 -13.05 -21.91 -17.65
N VAL A 236 -13.19 -20.59 -17.80
CA VAL A 236 -12.18 -19.71 -18.41
C VAL A 236 -11.88 -18.57 -17.45
N PRO A 237 -10.61 -18.32 -17.11
CA PRO A 237 -10.23 -17.19 -16.28
C PRO A 237 -10.35 -15.87 -17.05
N ASN A 238 -10.67 -14.79 -16.34
CA ASN A 238 -10.49 -13.44 -16.87
C ASN A 238 -9.00 -13.17 -17.04
N VAL A 239 -8.64 -12.47 -18.12
CA VAL A 239 -7.25 -12.10 -18.43
C VAL A 239 -7.17 -10.59 -18.54
N TYR A 240 -6.33 -9.98 -17.72
CA TYR A 240 -6.07 -8.55 -17.78
C TYR A 240 -4.64 -8.34 -18.23
N LYS A 241 -4.42 -7.40 -19.14
CA LYS A 241 -3.09 -7.04 -19.65
C LYS A 241 -2.82 -5.56 -19.44
N ARG A 242 -1.54 -5.22 -19.43
CA ARG A 242 -1.04 -3.85 -19.39
C ARG A 242 0.14 -3.71 -20.34
N GLU A 243 0.11 -2.66 -21.14
CA GLU A 243 1.24 -2.28 -22.00
C GLU A 243 1.88 -1.00 -21.48
N TYR A 244 3.20 -0.92 -21.57
CA TYR A 244 3.98 0.14 -20.97
C TYR A 244 4.92 0.79 -21.97
N VAL A 245 5.05 2.11 -21.84
CA VAL A 245 6.13 2.89 -22.45
C VAL A 245 6.96 3.47 -21.31
N TYR A 246 8.27 3.24 -21.33
CA TYR A 246 9.18 3.65 -20.26
C TYR A 246 10.08 4.80 -20.69
N ASP A 247 10.56 5.56 -19.71
CA ASP A 247 11.68 6.48 -19.87
C ASP A 247 13.04 5.74 -19.84
N ALA A 248 14.13 6.50 -19.97
CA ALA A 248 15.50 5.98 -19.90
C ALA A 248 15.88 5.40 -18.53
N ASN A 249 15.19 5.80 -17.46
CA ASN A 249 15.39 5.30 -16.10
C ASN A 249 14.55 4.04 -15.80
N GLY A 250 13.79 3.56 -16.77
CA GLY A 250 12.94 2.39 -16.63
C GLY A 250 11.66 2.61 -15.83
N TYR A 251 11.21 3.87 -15.68
CA TYR A 251 9.91 4.21 -15.11
C TYR A 251 8.87 4.40 -16.22
N PRO A 252 7.62 3.97 -16.03
CA PRO A 252 6.60 4.11 -17.06
C PRO A 252 6.16 5.55 -17.21
N ILE A 253 6.19 6.07 -18.43
CA ILE A 253 5.58 7.37 -18.80
C ILE A 253 4.16 7.20 -19.33
N LYS A 254 3.81 6.00 -19.79
CA LYS A 254 2.46 5.63 -20.22
C LYS A 254 2.16 4.17 -19.90
N ILE A 255 0.95 3.91 -19.42
CA ILE A 255 0.40 2.57 -19.20
C ILE A 255 -0.94 2.49 -19.92
N THR A 256 -1.10 1.53 -20.82
CA THR A 256 -2.39 1.15 -21.41
C THR A 256 -2.91 -0.07 -20.66
N LEU A 257 -4.09 0.04 -20.06
CA LEU A 257 -4.75 -1.06 -19.36
C LEU A 257 -5.86 -1.64 -20.22
N TYR A 258 -5.92 -2.96 -20.31
CA TYR A 258 -6.91 -3.70 -21.08
C TYR A 258 -8.05 -4.20 -20.20
N LYS A 259 -9.20 -4.48 -20.81
CA LYS A 259 -10.34 -5.15 -20.16
C LYS A 259 -9.99 -6.61 -19.83
N ASN A 260 -10.96 -7.32 -19.26
CA ASN A 260 -10.83 -8.72 -18.82
C ASN A 260 -10.69 -9.74 -19.97
N ASP A 261 -10.72 -9.30 -21.22
CA ASP A 261 -10.38 -10.07 -22.41
C ASP A 261 -8.88 -10.00 -22.76
N GLY A 262 -8.14 -9.06 -22.16
CA GLY A 262 -6.74 -8.81 -22.42
C GLY A 262 -6.45 -8.21 -23.80
N THR A 263 -7.46 -7.67 -24.49
CA THR A 263 -7.33 -7.14 -25.86
C THR A 263 -8.06 -5.83 -26.11
N THR A 264 -9.15 -5.55 -25.40
CA THR A 264 -9.89 -4.29 -25.54
C THR A 264 -9.28 -3.24 -24.61
N ASN A 265 -8.89 -2.08 -25.14
CA ASN A 265 -8.39 -0.98 -24.30
C ASN A 265 -9.48 -0.53 -23.32
N ASN A 266 -9.11 -0.35 -22.06
CA ASN A 266 -10.00 0.09 -20.99
C ASN A 266 -9.69 1.55 -20.60
N ARG A 267 -8.42 1.82 -20.29
CA ARG A 267 -7.98 3.11 -19.77
C ARG A 267 -6.49 3.32 -19.95
N THR A 268 -6.04 4.56 -19.84
CA THR A 268 -4.63 4.95 -19.95
C THR A 268 -4.20 5.78 -18.74
N ASN A 269 -2.99 5.53 -18.24
CA ASN A 269 -2.31 6.35 -17.25
C ASN A 269 -1.05 6.96 -17.86
N GLU A 270 -0.88 8.27 -17.77
CA GLU A 270 0.33 8.98 -18.24
C GLU A 270 1.01 9.67 -17.05
N TYR A 271 2.31 9.42 -16.87
CA TYR A 271 3.07 9.93 -15.74
C TYR A 271 4.05 11.03 -16.17
N THR A 272 4.20 12.03 -15.31
CA THR A 272 5.31 12.98 -15.34
C THR A 272 6.00 12.96 -14.00
N TYR A 273 7.33 12.86 -14.02
CA TYR A 273 8.20 12.72 -12.85
C TYR A 273 8.90 14.03 -12.46
#